data_AF-A0AAD9JL00-F1
#
_entry.id   AF-A0AAD9JL00-F1
#
_cell.length_a   1.000
_cell.length_b   1.000
_cell.length_c   1.000
_cell.angle_alpha   90.00
_cell.angle_beta   90.00
_cell.angle_gamma   90.00
#
_symmetry.space_group_name_H-M   'P 1'
#
loop_
_entity.id
_entity.type
_entity.pdbx_description
1 polymer ?
#
loop_
_entity_poly.entity_id
_entity_poly.type
_entity_poly.pdbx_seq_one_letter_code
_entity_poly.pdbx_strand_id
1 'polypeptide(L)'
;MSLGDEWLRVAEHLNVKRQRIQAILRNNIHGDDDDVKYDMLLTWIKKVPRKFNKTDILINALMYANRSDLVSELRDQEREYQIRRRNEMGSRQSVRSATNTVRSNSSRSLNGQ
;
A
#
# COMPACT_ATOMS: atom_id res chain seq x y z
N MET A 1 -4.15 14.12 -5.07
CA MET A 1 -2.67 14.23 -5.14
C MET A 1 -2.24 13.61 -6.45
N SER A 2 -1.62 14.37 -7.37
CA SER A 2 -1.29 13.87 -8.70
C SER A 2 0.23 13.82 -8.90
N LEU A 3 0.72 12.78 -9.58
CA LEU A 3 2.13 12.62 -9.96
C LEU A 3 2.62 13.70 -10.95
N GLY A 4 1.75 14.64 -11.35
CA GLY A 4 2.12 15.76 -12.22
C GLY A 4 2.68 15.28 -13.55
N ASP A 5 3.60 16.07 -14.11
CA ASP A 5 4.31 15.75 -15.36
C ASP A 5 5.52 14.83 -15.13
N GLU A 6 5.91 14.63 -13.87
CA GLU A 6 7.08 13.84 -13.48
C GLU A 6 6.85 12.33 -13.57
N TRP A 7 5.62 11.90 -13.84
CA TRP A 7 5.23 10.49 -13.90
C TRP A 7 6.04 9.67 -14.90
N LEU A 8 6.52 10.28 -16.00
CA LEU A 8 7.40 9.61 -16.97
C LEU A 8 8.78 9.29 -16.38
N ARG A 9 9.35 10.19 -15.57
CA ARG A 9 10.63 9.95 -14.87
C ARG A 9 10.48 8.85 -13.82
N VAL A 10 9.35 8.85 -13.10
CA VAL A 10 9.00 7.77 -12.18
C VAL A 10 8.89 6.45 -12.94
N ALA A 11 8.17 6.42 -14.06
CA ALA A 11 8.00 5.21 -14.87
C ALA A 11 9.33 4.64 -15.40
N GLU A 12 10.25 5.52 -15.82
CA GLU A 12 11.59 5.16 -16.24
C GLU A 12 12.38 4.50 -15.10
N HIS A 13 12.39 5.13 -13.91
CA HIS A 13 13.08 4.59 -12.74
C HIS A 13 12.48 3.25 -12.28
N LEU A 14 11.16 3.09 -12.39
CA LEU A 14 10.45 1.85 -12.11
C LEU A 14 10.59 0.79 -13.23
N ASN A 15 11.37 1.08 -14.27
CA ASN A 15 11.63 0.22 -15.41
C ASN A 15 10.35 -0.25 -16.14
N VAL A 16 9.39 0.67 -16.29
CA VAL A 16 8.21 0.48 -17.13
C VAL A 16 8.62 0.74 -18.58
N LYS A 17 8.68 -0.34 -19.37
CA LYS A 17 9.14 -0.29 -20.76
C LYS A 17 8.36 0.74 -21.59
N ARG A 18 9.05 1.45 -22.49
CA ARG A 18 8.45 2.45 -23.40
C ARG A 18 7.24 1.91 -24.18
N GLN A 19 7.29 0.67 -24.69
CA GLN A 19 6.16 0.08 -25.41
C GLN A 19 4.90 -0.01 -24.54
N ARG A 20 5.08 -0.24 -23.24
CA ARG A 20 3.99 -0.31 -22.27
C ARG A 20 3.43 1.07 -21.97
N ILE A 21 4.29 2.09 -21.85
CA ILE A 21 3.86 3.49 -21.70
C ILE A 21 3.01 3.93 -22.89
N GLN A 22 3.44 3.63 -24.12
CA GLN A 22 2.67 3.94 -25.32
C GLN A 22 1.31 3.22 -25.35
N ALA A 23 1.27 1.98 -24.87
CA ALA A 23 0.00 1.25 -24.75
C ALA A 23 -0.94 1.88 -23.70
N ILE A 24 -0.41 2.31 -22.56
CA ILE A 24 -1.19 3.00 -21.51
C ILE A 24 -1.76 4.31 -22.06
N LEU A 25 -0.93 5.12 -22.74
CA LEU A 25 -1.37 6.38 -23.33
C LEU A 25 -2.49 6.17 -24.36
N ARG A 26 -2.34 5.16 -25.25
CA ARG A 26 -3.39 4.84 -26.23
C ARG A 26 -4.69 4.37 -25.56
N ASN A 27 -4.59 3.60 -24.48
CA ASN A 27 -5.75 3.08 -23.78
C ASN A 27 -6.51 4.16 -23.01
N ASN A 28 -5.83 5.26 -22.63
CA ASN A 28 -6.39 6.37 -21.88
C ASN A 28 -6.56 7.63 -22.74
N ILE A 29 -6.75 7.48 -24.06
CA ILE A 29 -6.89 8.62 -24.99
C ILE A 29 -8.12 9.51 -24.69
N HIS A 30 -9.10 8.97 -23.98
CA HIS A 30 -10.30 9.68 -23.50
C HIS A 30 -10.38 9.74 -21.97
N GLY A 31 -9.34 9.28 -21.28
CA GLY A 31 -9.27 9.29 -19.82
C GLY A 31 -8.56 10.53 -19.31
N ASP A 32 -8.62 10.74 -18.01
CA ASP A 32 -7.92 11.85 -17.37
C ASP A 32 -6.44 11.49 -17.14
N ASP A 33 -5.61 12.51 -16.94
CA ASP A 33 -4.18 12.34 -16.65
C ASP A 33 -3.91 11.42 -15.45
N ASP A 34 -4.82 11.42 -14.47
CA ASP A 34 -4.71 10.56 -13.30
C ASP A 34 -4.94 9.07 -13.64
N ASP A 35 -5.76 8.75 -14.64
CA ASP A 35 -5.96 7.37 -15.10
C ASP A 35 -4.67 6.81 -15.73
N VAL A 36 -3.99 7.63 -16.53
CA VAL A 36 -2.67 7.29 -17.12
C VAL A 36 -1.65 6.98 -16.01
N LYS A 37 -1.58 7.85 -15.01
CA LYS A 37 -0.63 7.71 -13.88
C LYS A 37 -0.96 6.49 -13.03
N TYR A 38 -2.25 6.25 -12.78
CA TYR A 38 -2.72 5.06 -12.08
C TYR A 38 -2.37 3.78 -12.83
N ASP A 39 -2.65 3.70 -14.13
CA ASP A 39 -2.36 2.54 -14.96
C ASP A 39 -0.86 2.25 -15.07
N MET A 40 -0.03 3.30 -15.08
CA MET A 40 1.43 3.19 -15.02
C MET A 40 1.88 2.52 -13.71
N LEU A 41 1.39 3.00 -12.56
CA LEU A 41 1.72 2.43 -11.25
C LEU A 41 1.16 1.02 -11.10
N LEU A 42 -0.05 0.76 -11.58
CA LEU A 42 -0.68 -0.56 -11.56
C LEU A 42 0.07 -1.57 -12.43
N THR A 43 0.57 -1.12 -13.58
CA THR A 43 1.42 -1.94 -14.44
C THR A 43 2.72 -2.32 -13.73
N TRP A 44 3.35 -1.36 -13.05
CA TRP A 44 4.57 -1.60 -12.30
C TRP A 44 4.32 -2.58 -11.14
N ILE A 45 3.31 -2.33 -10.29
CA ILE A 45 3.09 -3.12 -9.08
C ILE A 45 2.77 -4.60 -9.40
N LYS A 46 2.06 -4.86 -10.52
CA LYS A 46 1.77 -6.22 -11.01
C LYS A 46 3.02 -7.03 -11.36
N LYS A 47 4.14 -6.36 -11.67
CA LYS A 47 5.41 -7.01 -12.02
C LYS A 47 6.34 -7.22 -10.84
N VAL A 48 6.16 -6.46 -9.75
CA VAL A 48 7.05 -6.52 -8.58
C VAL A 48 6.72 -7.76 -7.74
N PRO A 49 7.67 -8.69 -7.51
CA PRO A 49 7.40 -9.86 -6.69
C PRO A 49 6.93 -9.50 -5.28
N ARG A 50 6.08 -10.34 -4.69
CA ARG A 50 5.46 -10.07 -3.37
C ARG A 50 6.48 -9.83 -2.26
N LYS A 51 7.63 -10.50 -2.31
CA LYS A 51 8.72 -10.40 -1.33
C LYS A 51 9.43 -9.05 -1.26
N PHE A 52 9.31 -8.21 -2.30
CA PHE A 52 9.98 -6.90 -2.31
C PHE A 52 9.11 -5.83 -1.64
N ASN A 53 9.79 -4.93 -0.92
CA ASN A 53 9.17 -3.74 -0.36
C ASN A 53 8.85 -2.74 -1.49
N LYS A 54 7.57 -2.68 -1.86
CA LYS A 54 7.09 -1.80 -2.94
C LYS A 54 7.15 -0.34 -2.51
N THR A 55 6.91 -0.04 -1.24
CA THR A 55 6.95 1.31 -0.68
C THR A 55 8.35 1.89 -0.84
N ASP A 56 9.40 1.15 -0.47
CA ASP A 56 10.79 1.64 -0.59
C ASP A 56 11.19 1.89 -2.05
N ILE A 57 10.81 0.99 -2.96
CA ILE A 57 11.11 1.15 -4.39
C ILE A 57 10.38 2.38 -4.94
N LEU A 58 9.12 2.59 -4.57
CA LEU A 58 8.36 3.75 -5.00
C LEU A 58 8.95 5.05 -4.45
N ILE A 59 9.34 5.08 -3.17
CA ILE A 59 10.01 6.23 -2.54
C ILE A 59 11.25 6.63 -3.33
N ASN A 60 12.10 5.67 -3.69
CA ASN A 60 13.32 5.94 -4.46
C ASN A 60 13.00 6.53 -5.84
N ALA A 61 11.97 6.01 -6.53
CA ALA A 61 11.54 6.53 -7.82
C ALA A 61 10.96 7.95 -7.73
N LEU A 62 10.19 8.25 -6.68
CA LEU A 62 9.65 9.59 -6.43
C LEU A 62 10.75 10.58 -6.08
N MET A 63 11.73 10.18 -5.26
CA MET A 63 12.92 10.99 -4.98
C MET A 63 13.72 11.29 -6.25
N TYR A 64 13.94 10.29 -7.11
CA TYR A 64 14.61 10.47 -8.40
C TYR A 64 13.86 11.47 -9.31
N ALA A 65 12.53 11.51 -9.21
CA ALA A 65 11.69 12.43 -9.96
C ALA A 65 11.51 13.81 -9.30
N ASN A 66 12.27 14.13 -8.24
CA ASN A 66 12.17 15.36 -7.43
C ASN A 66 10.81 15.57 -6.76
N ARG A 67 10.08 14.50 -6.46
CA ARG A 67 8.78 14.55 -5.79
C ARG A 67 8.87 14.18 -4.31
N SER A 68 9.70 14.93 -3.58
CA SER A 68 9.87 14.76 -2.12
C SER A 68 8.61 15.08 -1.32
N ASP A 69 7.72 15.89 -1.88
CA ASP A 69 6.35 16.13 -1.39
C ASP A 69 5.57 14.81 -1.29
N LEU A 70 5.50 14.06 -2.41
CA LEU A 70 4.84 12.76 -2.47
C LEU A 70 5.49 11.74 -1.52
N VAL A 71 6.82 11.79 -1.38
CA VAL A 71 7.56 10.88 -0.47
C VAL A 71 7.17 11.12 0.99
N SER A 72 7.05 12.39 1.39
CA SER A 72 6.72 12.75 2.77
C SER A 72 5.31 12.26 3.12
N GLU A 73 4.35 12.52 2.25
CA GLU A 73 2.97 12.07 2.46
C GLU A 73 2.86 10.54 2.43
N LEU A 74 3.57 9.85 1.53
CA LEU A 74 3.58 8.40 1.49
C LEU A 74 4.12 7.79 2.80
N ARG A 75 5.15 8.39 3.40
CA ARG A 75 5.69 7.95 4.69
C ARG A 75 4.70 8.18 5.84
N ASP A 76 3.97 9.28 5.81
CA ASP A 76 2.94 9.56 6.81
C ASP A 76 1.76 8.59 6.69
N GLN A 77 1.31 8.30 5.47
CA GLN A 77 0.29 7.30 5.19
C GLN A 77 0.73 5.89 5.61
N GLU A 78 1.98 5.50 5.32
CA GLU A 78 2.54 4.23 5.76
C GLU A 78 2.55 4.15 7.30
N ARG A 79 2.99 5.21 7.99
CA ARG A 79 2.98 5.28 9.45
C ARG A 79 1.57 5.09 10.01
N GLU A 80 0.58 5.79 9.45
CA GLU A 80 -0.81 5.69 9.85
C GLU A 80 -1.39 4.29 9.59
N TYR A 81 -1.07 3.70 8.43
CA TYR A 81 -1.47 2.34 8.11
C TYR A 81 -0.89 1.32 9.09
N GLN A 82 0.38 1.45 9.47
CA GLN A 82 1.02 0.56 10.45
C GLN A 82 0.41 0.72 11.86
N ILE A 83 0.07 1.94 12.29
CA ILE A 83 -0.64 2.18 13.55
C ILE A 83 -2.00 1.49 13.54
N ARG A 84 -2.80 1.72 12.48
CA ARG A 84 -4.13 1.08 12.33
C ARG A 84 -4.03 -0.43 12.34
N ARG A 85 -3.11 -0.99 11.55
CA ARG A 85 -2.88 -2.44 11.48
C ARG A 85 -2.44 -3.03 12.82
N ARG A 86 -1.58 -2.34 13.58
CA ARG A 86 -1.18 -2.75 14.94
C ARG A 86 -2.38 -2.76 15.89
N ASN A 87 -3.20 -1.71 15.86
CA ASN A 87 -4.38 -1.59 16.71
C ASN A 87 -5.42 -2.68 16.41
N GLU A 88 -5.63 -3.01 15.13
CA GLU A 88 -6.51 -4.10 14.70
C GLU A 88 -6.01 -5.46 15.21
N MET A 89 -4.70 -5.72 15.13
CA MET A 89 -4.12 -6.96 15.64
C MET A 89 -4.19 -7.05 17.18
N GLY A 90 -3.96 -5.95 17.89
CA GLY A 90 -4.11 -5.87 19.35
C GLY A 90 -5.55 -6.09 19.81
N SER A 91 -6.53 -5.51 19.10
CA SER A 91 -7.95 -5.72 19.35
C SER A 91 -8.36 -7.19 19.18
N ARG A 92 -7.91 -7.84 18.08
CA ARG A 92 -8.17 -9.27 17.84
C ARG A 92 -7.56 -10.19 18.90
N GLN A 93 -6.39 -9.85 19.46
CA GLN A 93 -5.78 -10.61 20.54
C GLN A 93 -6.52 -10.41 21.88
N SER A 94 -6.95 -9.19 22.18
CA SER A 94 -7.75 -8.89 23.37
C SER A 94 -9.09 -9.64 23.38
N VAL A 95 -9.81 -9.68 22.25
CA VAL A 95 -11.07 -10.43 22.11
C VAL A 95 -10.85 -11.93 22.31
N ARG A 96 -9.78 -12.51 21.74
CA ARG A 96 -9.44 -13.93 21.92
C ARG A 96 -9.13 -14.28 23.38
N SER A 97 -8.35 -13.45 24.06
CA SER A 97 -8.06 -13.63 25.48
C SER A 97 -9.33 -13.52 26.33
N ALA A 98 -10.21 -12.55 26.05
CA ALA A 98 -11.50 -12.42 26.74
C ALA A 98 -12.39 -13.66 26.55
N THR A 99 -12.49 -14.20 25.33
CA THR A 99 -13.27 -15.42 25.07
C THR A 99 -12.70 -16.65 25.77
N ASN A 100 -11.37 -16.77 25.88
CA ASN A 100 -10.73 -17.87 26.60
C ASN A 100 -10.92 -17.76 28.12
N THR A 101 -10.84 -16.56 28.69
CA THR A 101 -11.08 -16.32 30.13
C THR A 101 -12.52 -16.63 30.52
N VAL A 102 -13.51 -16.21 29.71
CA VAL A 102 -14.93 -16.50 29.97
C VAL A 102 -15.20 -18.01 29.92
N ARG A 103 -14.65 -18.73 28.94
CA ARG A 103 -14.80 -20.18 28.82
C ARG A 103 -14.17 -20.94 29.99
N SER A 104 -13.03 -20.47 30.49
CA SER A 104 -12.33 -21.05 31.65
C SER A 104 -13.11 -20.90 32.95
N ASN A 105 -13.83 -19.77 33.11
CA ASN A 105 -14.64 -19.51 34.29
C ASN A 105 -15.98 -20.28 34.26
N SER A 106 -16.61 -20.45 33.10
CA SER A 106 -17.83 -21.27 32.98
C SER A 106 -17.60 -22.75 33.29
N SER A 107 -16.42 -23.30 33.00
CA SER A 107 -16.09 -24.70 33.34
C SER A 107 -15.78 -24.92 34.82
N ARG A 108 -15.44 -23.87 35.58
CA ARG A 108 -15.20 -23.95 37.04
C ARG A 108 -16.47 -23.84 37.87
N SER A 109 -17.54 -23.23 37.35
CA SER A 109 -18.79 -23.00 38.09
C SER A 109 -19.73 -24.22 38.18
N LEU A 110 -19.42 -25.34 37.50
CA LEU A 110 -20.24 -26.55 37.49
C LEU A 110 -19.75 -27.65 38.47
N ASN A 111 -18.65 -27.40 39.20
CA ASN A 111 -18.05 -28.38 40.14
C ASN A 111 -18.06 -27.90 41.62
N GLY A 112 -18.83 -26.87 41.96
CA GLY A 112 -18.93 -26.34 43.32
C GLY A 112 -20.32 -26.53 43.91
N GLN A 113 -20.52 -27.71 44.52
CA GLN A 113 -21.46 -28.09 45.60
C GLN A 113 -22.94 -27.72 45.47
#